data_AF-A0A0D8Y8K6-F1
#
_entry.id   AF-A0A0D8Y8K6-F1
#
_cell.length_a   1.000
_cell.length_b   1.000
_cell.length_c   1.000
_cell.angle_alpha   90.00
_cell.angle_beta   90.00
_cell.angle_gamma   90.00
#
_symmetry.space_group_name_H-M   'P 1'
#
loop_
_entity.id
_entity.type
_entity.pdbx_description
1 polymer ?
#
loop_
_entity_poly.entity_id
_entity_poly.type
_entity_poly.pdbx_seq_one_letter_code
_entity_poly.pdbx_strand_id
1 'polypeptide(L)' 'MGSSRLCLDSLKGVTLLKCHNQGAHQDWKVTKDGQLYNSSVGKCIKAVPEVLSIAVLQFCSLASSFAVEQVTAI' A
#
# COMPACT_ATOMS: atom_id res chain seq x y z
N MET A 1 -17.98 19.75 4.43
CA MET A 1 -17.11 19.11 3.41
C MET A 1 -16.55 17.84 4.02
N GLY A 2 -17.24 16.72 3.83
CA GLY A 2 -16.96 15.47 4.55
C GLY A 2 -15.68 14.79 4.04
N SER A 3 -14.76 14.49 4.96
CA SER A 3 -13.62 13.61 4.69
C SER A 3 -14.16 12.25 4.26
N SER A 4 -13.97 11.91 2.99
CA SER A 4 -14.29 10.57 2.51
C SER A 4 -13.23 9.63 3.06
N ARG A 5 -13.61 8.53 3.72
CA ARG A 5 -12.66 7.48 4.11
C ARG A 5 -12.07 6.87 2.83
N LEU A 6 -10.82 7.19 2.57
CA LEU A 6 -10.04 6.64 1.46
C LEU A 6 -9.16 5.50 1.97
N CYS A 7 -9.03 4.46 1.15
CA CYS A 7 -8.24 3.28 1.42
C CYS A 7 -7.17 3.15 0.32
N LEU A 8 -6.01 2.61 0.70
CA LEU A 8 -4.97 2.23 -0.24
C LEU A 8 -5.46 1.07 -1.10
N ASP A 9 -5.40 1.21 -2.41
CA ASP A 9 -6.01 0.30 -3.37
C ASP A 9 -4.99 -0.07 -4.46
N SER A 10 -4.98 -1.33 -4.89
CA SER A 10 -4.06 -1.88 -5.88
C SER A 10 -4.64 -2.03 -7.30
N LEU A 11 -5.93 -1.78 -7.50
CA LEU A 11 -6.64 -2.06 -8.77
C LEU A 11 -6.04 -1.30 -9.97
N LYS A 12 -5.56 -0.07 -9.74
CA LYS A 12 -5.00 0.81 -10.79
C LYS A 12 -3.56 1.25 -10.49
N GLY A 13 -2.80 0.43 -9.78
CA GLY A 13 -1.52 0.82 -9.17
C GLY A 13 -1.71 1.21 -7.71
N VAL A 14 -0.71 1.83 -7.08
CA VAL A 14 -0.78 2.27 -5.67
C VAL A 14 -1.58 3.58 -5.60
N THR A 15 -2.87 3.49 -5.29
CA THR A 15 -3.80 4.64 -5.37
C THR A 15 -4.70 4.72 -4.14
N LEU A 16 -5.36 5.88 -3.95
CA LEU A 16 -6.40 6.04 -2.93
C LEU A 16 -7.77 5.99 -3.59
N LEU A 17 -8.61 5.05 -3.17
CA LEU A 17 -10.00 4.93 -3.59
C LEU A 17 -10.93 4.92 -2.38
N LYS A 18 -12.24 5.08 -2.60
CA LYS A 18 -13.24 4.97 -1.54
C LYS A 18 -13.13 3.59 -0.89
N CYS A 19 -13.06 3.54 0.44
CA CYS A 19 -13.08 2.29 1.17
C CYS A 19 -14.38 1.52 0.86
N HIS A 20 -14.26 0.27 0.43
CA HIS A 20 -15.42 -0.56 0.06
C HIS A 20 -15.58 -1.84 0.90
N ASN A 21 -14.64 -2.15 1.81
CA ASN A 21 -14.70 -3.28 2.76
C ASN A 21 -14.94 -4.66 2.11
N GLN A 22 -14.59 -4.84 0.83
CA GLN A 22 -14.70 -6.12 0.12
C GLN A 22 -13.40 -6.94 0.18
N GLY A 23 -12.35 -6.41 0.82
CA GLY A 23 -11.01 -6.98 0.77
C GLY A 23 -10.38 -6.84 -0.63
N ALA A 24 -9.63 -7.86 -1.04
CA ALA A 24 -8.93 -7.92 -2.32
C ALA A 24 -7.96 -6.75 -2.53
N HIS A 25 -8.32 -5.78 -3.37
CA HIS A 25 -7.43 -4.67 -3.73
C HIS A 25 -7.13 -3.70 -2.60
N GLN A 26 -7.95 -3.70 -1.53
CA GLN A 26 -7.77 -2.88 -0.33
C GLN A 26 -7.26 -3.66 0.89
N ASP A 27 -6.92 -4.95 0.72
CA ASP A 27 -6.32 -5.78 1.77
C ASP A 27 -4.79 -5.82 1.61
N TRP A 28 -4.06 -5.29 2.60
CA TRP A 28 -2.60 -5.17 2.58
C TRP A 28 -1.99 -5.87 3.79
N LYS A 29 -0.88 -6.59 3.56
CA LYS A 29 -0.17 -7.34 4.59
C LYS A 29 1.30 -6.98 4.58
N VAL A 30 1.87 -6.80 5.77
CA VAL A 30 3.32 -6.68 5.91
C VAL A 30 3.91 -8.09 5.83
N THR A 31 4.84 -8.31 4.91
CA THR A 31 5.58 -9.57 4.79
C THR A 31 6.64 -9.69 5.88
N LYS A 32 7.24 -10.87 6.04
CA LYS A 32 8.34 -11.09 7.00
C LYS A 32 9.54 -10.17 6.75
N ASP A 33 9.76 -9.79 5.49
CA ASP A 33 10.85 -8.91 5.06
C ASP A 33 10.45 -7.42 5.08
N GLY A 34 9.30 -7.08 5.68
CA GLY A 34 8.83 -5.69 5.87
C GLY A 34 8.16 -5.06 4.65
N GLN A 35 7.85 -5.83 3.62
CA GLN A 35 7.25 -5.30 2.38
C GLN A 35 5.72 -5.26 2.48
N LEU A 36 5.08 -4.27 1.86
CA LEU A 36 3.63 -4.15 1.80
C LEU A 36 3.07 -4.94 0.61
N TYR A 37 2.51 -6.13 0.89
CA TYR A 37 1.97 -7.07 -0.09
C TYR A 37 0.45 -6.96 -0.23
N ASN A 38 -0.04 -7.06 -1.47
CA ASN A 38 -1.46 -7.24 -1.78
C ASN A 38 -1.68 -8.56 -2.53
N SER A 39 -2.53 -9.43 -1.97
CA SER A 39 -2.80 -10.77 -2.50
C SER A 39 -3.61 -10.76 -3.80
N SER A 40 -4.44 -9.74 -4.03
CA SER A 40 -5.27 -9.62 -5.22
C SER A 40 -4.47 -9.37 -6.49
N VAL A 41 -3.28 -8.78 -6.37
CA VAL A 41 -2.38 -8.51 -7.50
C VAL A 41 -1.07 -9.29 -7.45
N GLY A 42 -0.82 -10.04 -6.37
CA GLY A 42 0.41 -10.83 -6.19
C GLY A 42 1.68 -9.97 -6.17
N LYS A 43 1.59 -8.71 -5.70
CA LYS A 43 2.67 -7.72 -5.79
C LYS A 43 2.83 -6.95 -4.49
N CYS A 44 4.01 -6.34 -4.34
CA CYS A 44 4.38 -5.49 -3.24
C CYS A 44 4.57 -4.03 -3.69
N ILE A 45 4.59 -3.08 -2.75
CA ILE A 45 4.87 -1.68 -3.05
C ILE A 45 6.38 -1.45 -3.17
N LYS A 46 6.80 -0.81 -4.26
CA LYS A 46 8.13 -0.24 -4.45
C LYS A 46 8.05 1.28 -4.38
N ALA A 47 8.87 1.86 -3.53
CA ALA A 47 9.11 3.29 -3.45
C ALA A 47 10.60 3.56 -3.72
N VAL A 48 10.91 4.67 -4.38
CA VAL A 48 12.29 5.14 -4.59
C VAL A 48 12.56 6.33 -3.67
N PRO A 49 13.80 6.55 -3.22
CA PRO A 49 14.15 7.63 -2.28
C PRO A 49 14.16 9.04 -2.93
N GLU A 50 13.49 9.20 -4.07
CA GLU A 50 13.38 10.47 -4.80
C GLU A 50 12.08 11.18 -4.42
N VAL A 51 12.19 12.46 -4.10
CA VAL A 51 11.07 13.31 -3.72
C VAL A 51 10.07 13.41 -4.88
N LEU A 52 8.77 13.30 -4.58
CA LEU A 52 7.66 13.27 -5.56
C LEU A 52 7.60 12.05 -6.48
N SER A 53 8.49 11.07 -6.30
CA SER A 53 8.38 9.81 -7.04
C SER A 53 7.11 9.03 -6.65
N ILE A 54 6.48 8.41 -7.64
CA ILE A 54 5.25 7.65 -7.45
C ILE A 54 5.61 6.23 -6.99
N ALA A 55 4.98 5.78 -5.90
CA ALA A 55 5.07 4.38 -5.47
C ALA A 55 4.33 3.48 -6.48
N VAL A 56 4.93 2.33 -6.81
CA VAL A 56 4.40 1.42 -7.83
C VAL A 56 4.27 0.00 -7.30
N LEU A 57 3.43 -0.81 -7.95
CA LEU A 57 3.34 -2.24 -7.69
C LEU A 57 4.47 -2.97 -8.41
N GLN A 58 5.19 -3.83 -7.70
CA GLN A 58 6.30 -4.61 -8.25
C GLN A 58 6.33 -6.03 -7.64
N PHE A 59 7.03 -6.97 -8.29
CA PHE A 59 7.40 -8.23 -7.68
C PHE A 59 8.08 -7.99 -6.33
N CYS A 60 7.69 -8.77 -5.32
CA CYS A 60 8.18 -8.59 -3.96
C CYS A 60 9.71 -8.73 -3.87
N SER A 61 10.35 -9.58 -4.68
CA SER A 61 11.83 -9.65 -4.74
C SER A 61 12.53 -8.34 -5.14
N LEU A 62 11.81 -7.37 -5.71
CA LEU A 62 12.32 -6.08 -6.18
C LEU A 62 11.65 -4.88 -5.48
N ALA A 63 10.81 -5.15 -4.47
CA ALA A 63 10.03 -4.16 -3.76
C ALA A 63 10.79 -3.60 -2.55
N SER A 64 10.30 -2.47 -2.02
CA SER A 64 10.93 -1.80 -0.88
C SER A 64 10.43 -2.43 0.43
N SER A 65 11.32 -2.50 1.42
CA SER A 65 10.94 -2.80 2.80
C SER A 65 10.57 -1.50 3.53
N PHE A 66 9.53 -1.56 4.37
CA PHE A 66 9.00 -0.44 5.12
C PHE A 66 9.06 -0.73 6.62
N ALA A 67 9.47 0.28 7.39
CA ALA A 67 9.26 0.28 8.84
C ALA A 67 7.87 0.86 9.12
N VAL A 68 6.99 0.06 9.73
CA VAL A 68 5.65 0.52 10.12
C VAL A 68 5.69 0.94 11.58
N GLU A 69 5.48 2.22 11.84
CA GLU A 69 5.42 2.78 13.18
C GLU A 69 3.97 3.10 13.55
N GLN A 70 3.56 2.68 14.75
CA GLN A 70 2.25 3.05 15.27
C GLN A 70 2.33 4.43 15.91
N VAL A 71 1.83 5.44 15.22
CA VAL A 71 1.66 6.77 15.81
C VAL A 71 0.34 6.78 16.58
N THR A 72 0.39 6.53 17.88
CA THR A 72 -0.75 6.80 18.76
C THR A 72 -0.99 8.31 18.77
N ALA A 73 -2.09 8.75 18.13
CA ALA A 73 -2.59 10.11 18.33
C ALA A 73 -2.98 10.27 19.81
N ILE A 74 -2.39 11.25 20.48
CA ILE A 74 -2.77 11.68 21.83
C ILE A 74 -4.10 12.42 21.76
#